data_AF-A0A7Y2FJX6-F1
#
_entry.id   AF-A0A7Y2FJX6-F1
#
_cell.length_a   1.000
_cell.length_b   1.000
_cell.length_c   1.000
_cell.angle_alpha   90.00
_cell.angle_beta   90.00
_cell.angle_gamma   90.00
#
_symmetry.space_group_name_H-M   'P 1'
#
loop_
_entity.id
_entity.type
_entity.pdbx_description
1 polymer ?
#
loop_
_entity_poly.entity_id
_entity_poly.type
_entity_poly.pdbx_seq_one_letter_code
_entity_poly.pdbx_strand_id
1 'polypeptide(L)'
;MMRILVSAFILSCFLFIFSCSDEGSSIPDLQGEVENIPFTLGDAIFNDNGDNTLSFKVYDKAEVSTDLCSITPTEIFIFFDSENTLDQRDLFVDFSSFEGFNITAYNPQTMNNILFKEGWFRIIENNEDNIIAEMDISDDDNNFIRGGFTALRCN
;
A
#
# COMPACT_ATOMS: atom_id res chain seq x y z
N MET A 1 36.62 18.48 59.30
CA MET A 1 35.39 19.24 58.98
C MET A 1 34.51 18.33 58.15
N MET A 2 33.65 17.55 58.80
CA MET A 2 32.89 16.43 58.22
C MET A 2 31.43 16.87 58.10
N ARG A 3 30.91 16.99 56.87
CA ARG A 3 29.52 17.35 56.62
C ARG A 3 28.63 16.11 56.68
N ILE A 4 27.70 16.14 57.61
CA ILE A 4 26.49 15.31 57.67
C ILE A 4 25.58 15.74 56.53
N LEU A 5 25.01 14.80 55.76
CA LEU A 5 23.62 14.92 55.33
C LEU A 5 23.03 13.55 54.95
N VAL A 6 22.12 13.12 55.82
CA VAL A 6 21.13 12.07 55.63
C VAL A 6 20.02 12.64 54.75
N SER A 7 19.70 11.97 53.64
CA SER A 7 18.43 12.13 52.89
C SER A 7 18.09 10.76 52.30
N ALA A 8 17.17 10.01 52.90
CA ALA A 8 15.71 10.11 52.73
C ALA A 8 15.23 9.63 51.34
N PHE A 9 15.00 8.32 51.28
CA PHE A 9 13.84 7.65 50.68
C PHE A 9 12.88 8.53 49.87
N ILE A 10 12.86 8.40 48.54
CA ILE A 10 11.62 8.37 47.74
C ILE A 10 11.84 7.39 46.58
N LEU A 11 11.39 6.16 46.79
CA LEU A 11 11.08 5.17 45.77
C LEU A 11 9.92 5.73 44.94
N SER A 12 10.22 6.53 43.91
CA SER A 12 9.23 6.95 42.93
C SER A 12 9.15 5.87 41.86
N CYS A 13 8.16 4.99 42.02
CA CYS A 13 7.61 4.16 40.97
C CYS A 13 7.10 5.05 39.83
N PHE A 14 7.98 5.49 38.93
CA PHE A 14 7.57 5.87 37.59
C PHE A 14 7.29 4.58 36.83
N LEU A 15 6.10 4.04 37.10
CA LEU A 15 5.35 3.24 36.17
C LEU A 15 5.18 4.12 34.92
N PHE A 16 6.09 3.99 33.96
CA PHE A 16 5.73 4.23 32.58
C PHE A 16 4.72 3.15 32.24
N ILE A 17 3.47 3.51 32.49
CA ILE A 17 2.29 2.94 31.89
C ILE A 17 2.62 2.86 30.40
N PHE A 18 2.96 1.66 29.94
CA PHE A 18 2.70 1.28 28.56
C PHE A 18 1.22 1.57 28.38
N SER A 19 0.92 2.73 27.83
CA SER A 19 -0.36 2.97 27.21
C SER A 19 -0.37 2.00 26.04
N CYS A 20 -0.85 0.78 26.27
CA CYS A 20 -1.49 -0.01 25.24
C CYS A 20 -2.65 0.87 24.77
N SER A 21 -2.34 1.78 23.86
CA SER A 21 -3.32 2.27 22.92
C SER A 21 -3.82 1.01 22.23
N ASP A 22 -5.11 0.83 22.33
CA ASP A 22 -5.88 -0.17 21.62
C ASP A 22 -5.79 0.20 20.13
N GLU A 23 -4.63 -0.03 19.53
CA GLU A 23 -4.40 0.13 18.10
C GLU A 23 -5.13 -1.05 17.46
N GLY A 24 -6.44 -0.89 17.25
CA GLY A 24 -7.19 -1.76 16.37
C GLY A 24 -6.35 -1.92 15.10
N SER A 25 -6.09 -3.17 14.72
CA SER A 25 -5.26 -3.59 13.59
C SER A 25 -5.55 -2.77 12.32
N SER A 26 -4.96 -1.58 12.20
CA SER A 26 -5.04 -0.75 11.03
C SER A 26 -3.91 -1.17 10.12
N ILE A 27 -4.27 -1.58 8.91
CA ILE A 27 -3.27 -1.82 7.87
C ILE A 27 -2.62 -0.46 7.58
N PRO A 28 -1.29 -0.34 7.63
CA PRO A 28 -0.62 0.93 7.32
C PRO A 28 -0.95 1.35 5.89
N ASP A 29 -1.10 2.65 5.64
CA ASP A 29 -1.32 3.15 4.28
C ASP A 29 -0.17 2.73 3.33
N LEU A 30 -0.53 2.49 2.07
CA LEU A 30 0.40 2.08 1.02
C LEU A 30 1.50 3.14 0.82
N GLN A 31 2.76 2.75 0.98
CA GLN A 31 3.94 3.61 0.83
C GLN A 31 5.10 2.85 0.22
N GLY A 32 6.06 3.56 -0.35
CA GLY A 32 7.22 2.93 -0.98
C GLY A 32 8.14 3.88 -1.71
N GLU A 33 8.82 3.35 -2.71
CA GLU A 33 9.72 4.07 -3.59
C GLU A 33 9.61 3.48 -5.01
N VAL A 34 9.53 4.35 -6.02
CA VAL A 34 9.50 3.99 -7.43
C VAL A 34 10.50 4.89 -8.15
N GLU A 35 11.50 4.31 -8.81
CA GLU A 35 12.60 5.05 -9.45
C GLU A 35 13.36 6.00 -8.51
N ASN A 36 13.52 5.65 -7.23
CA ASN A 36 14.06 6.53 -6.18
C ASN A 36 13.18 7.75 -5.83
N ILE A 37 11.90 7.71 -6.21
CA ILE A 37 10.91 8.74 -5.88
C ILE A 37 9.99 8.16 -4.82
N PRO A 38 9.82 8.82 -3.65
CA PRO A 38 8.89 8.35 -2.63
C PRO A 38 7.48 8.19 -3.21
N PHE A 39 6.88 7.04 -2.97
CA PHE A 39 5.49 6.74 -3.26
C PHE A 39 4.68 6.79 -1.97
N THR A 40 3.55 7.49 -1.96
CA THR A 40 2.59 7.53 -0.84
C THR A 40 1.18 7.36 -1.40
N LEU A 41 0.30 6.64 -0.72
CA LEU A 41 -1.08 6.53 -1.18
C LEU A 41 -1.74 7.91 -1.28
N GLY A 42 -2.23 8.22 -2.47
CA GLY A 42 -3.15 9.32 -2.74
C GLY A 42 -4.59 8.86 -2.76
N ASP A 43 -4.95 8.15 -3.84
CA ASP A 43 -6.28 7.60 -4.09
C ASP A 43 -6.14 6.21 -4.74
N ALA A 44 -7.22 5.43 -4.76
CA ALA A 44 -7.29 4.21 -5.55
C ALA A 44 -8.69 3.97 -6.10
N ILE A 45 -8.75 3.37 -7.29
CA ILE A 45 -9.99 2.95 -7.94
C ILE A 45 -9.91 1.51 -8.43
N PHE A 46 -11.06 0.90 -8.65
CA PHE A 46 -11.16 -0.38 -9.34
C PHE A 46 -12.36 -0.42 -10.30
N ASN A 47 -12.23 -1.22 -11.36
CA ASN A 47 -13.33 -1.61 -12.24
C ASN A 47 -13.57 -3.11 -12.13
N ASP A 48 -14.84 -3.52 -12.18
CA ASP A 48 -15.22 -4.92 -12.31
C ASP A 48 -15.41 -5.27 -13.79
N ASN A 49 -14.66 -6.25 -14.28
CA ASN A 49 -14.65 -6.61 -15.70
C ASN A 49 -15.78 -7.60 -16.07
N GLY A 50 -16.56 -8.08 -15.11
CA GLY A 50 -17.69 -8.99 -15.34
C GLY A 50 -17.30 -10.45 -15.62
N ASP A 51 -16.02 -10.79 -15.49
CA ASP A 51 -15.44 -12.12 -15.69
C ASP A 51 -14.66 -12.63 -14.46
N ASN A 52 -15.04 -12.15 -13.27
CA ASN A 52 -14.33 -12.39 -12.01
C ASN A 52 -12.93 -11.75 -11.93
N THR A 53 -12.62 -10.80 -12.81
CA THR A 53 -11.41 -9.99 -12.73
C THR A 53 -11.74 -8.53 -12.38
N LEU A 54 -10.79 -7.89 -11.69
CA LEU A 54 -10.85 -6.52 -11.21
C LEU A 54 -9.63 -5.78 -11.73
N SER A 55 -9.83 -4.61 -12.35
CA SER A 55 -8.74 -3.74 -12.79
C SER A 55 -8.53 -2.62 -11.79
N PHE A 56 -7.37 -2.58 -11.15
CA PHE A 56 -7.02 -1.57 -10.16
C PHE A 56 -6.19 -0.44 -10.77
N LYS A 57 -6.37 0.76 -10.21
CA LYS A 57 -5.44 1.88 -10.37
C LYS A 57 -5.20 2.56 -9.03
N VAL A 58 -3.95 2.73 -8.63
CA VAL A 58 -3.55 3.34 -7.34
C VAL A 58 -2.63 4.52 -7.61
N TYR A 59 -2.95 5.69 -7.09
CA TYR A 59 -2.28 6.95 -7.39
C TYR A 59 -1.36 7.37 -6.23
N ASP A 60 -0.17 7.90 -6.54
CA ASP A 60 0.82 8.43 -5.58
C ASP A 60 0.36 9.73 -4.88
N LYS A 61 -0.56 10.48 -5.50
CA LYS A 61 -1.08 11.71 -4.92
C LYS A 61 -2.57 11.75 -5.06
N ALA A 62 -3.20 12.36 -4.07
CA ALA A 62 -4.64 12.57 -4.11
C ALA A 62 -4.96 13.36 -5.37
N GLU A 63 -5.80 12.78 -6.21
CA GLU A 63 -6.14 13.31 -7.51
C GLU A 63 -7.29 14.28 -7.33
N VAL A 64 -7.06 15.57 -7.61
CA VAL A 64 -8.05 16.62 -7.38
C VAL A 64 -9.01 16.69 -8.58
N SER A 65 -9.79 15.64 -8.77
CA SER A 65 -10.83 15.54 -9.80
C SER A 65 -12.18 15.21 -9.16
N THR A 66 -13.26 15.78 -9.72
CA THR A 66 -14.62 15.36 -9.36
C THR A 66 -14.97 13.98 -9.92
N ASP A 67 -14.15 13.47 -10.84
CA ASP A 67 -14.28 12.15 -11.45
C ASP A 67 -12.90 11.47 -11.44
N LEU A 68 -12.66 10.65 -10.42
CA LEU A 68 -11.44 9.84 -10.28
C LEU A 68 -11.37 8.72 -11.33
N CYS A 69 -12.48 8.33 -11.94
CA CYS A 69 -12.55 7.24 -12.91
C CYS A 69 -12.02 7.64 -14.28
N SER A 70 -12.19 8.91 -14.65
CA SER A 70 -11.77 9.46 -15.95
C SER A 70 -10.44 10.21 -15.91
N ILE A 71 -9.68 10.11 -14.83
CA ILE A 71 -8.46 10.88 -14.68
C ILE A 71 -7.29 10.29 -15.50
N THR A 72 -6.53 11.19 -16.10
CA THR A 72 -5.20 10.89 -16.67
C THR A 72 -4.15 11.28 -15.63
N PRO A 73 -3.46 10.31 -15.02
CA PRO A 73 -2.47 10.60 -13.98
C PRO A 73 -1.32 11.42 -14.53
N THR A 74 -0.90 12.42 -13.77
CA THR A 74 0.32 13.20 -14.06
C THR A 74 1.51 12.76 -13.22
N GLU A 75 1.25 11.98 -12.17
CA GLU A 75 2.23 11.46 -11.22
C GLU A 75 2.28 9.93 -11.31
N ILE A 76 3.16 9.33 -10.52
CA ILE A 76 3.32 7.88 -10.48
C ILE A 76 1.98 7.23 -10.12
N PHE A 77 1.61 6.19 -10.87
CA PHE A 77 0.46 5.37 -10.53
C PHE A 77 0.75 3.90 -10.81
N ILE A 78 0.07 3.05 -10.06
CA ILE A 78 0.13 1.60 -10.16
C ILE A 78 -1.13 1.13 -10.89
N PHE A 79 -1.01 0.14 -11.77
CA PHE A 79 -2.16 -0.53 -12.36
C PHE A 79 -1.89 -2.02 -12.54
N PHE A 80 -2.94 -2.81 -12.40
CA PHE A 80 -2.90 -4.27 -12.53
C PHE A 80 -4.30 -4.86 -12.58
N ASP A 81 -4.41 -6.08 -13.12
CA ASP A 81 -5.61 -6.89 -13.04
C ASP A 81 -5.46 -7.96 -11.97
N SER A 82 -6.51 -8.21 -11.19
CA SER A 82 -6.55 -9.27 -10.20
C SER A 82 -7.83 -10.08 -10.31
N GLU A 83 -7.75 -11.37 -9.98
CA GLU A 83 -8.95 -12.14 -9.69
C GLU A 83 -9.66 -11.55 -8.47
N ASN A 84 -10.98 -11.63 -8.48
CA ASN A 84 -11.83 -11.25 -7.36
C ASN A 84 -11.88 -12.40 -6.33
N THR A 85 -10.80 -12.56 -5.57
CA THR A 85 -10.71 -13.51 -4.45
C THR A 85 -10.04 -12.84 -3.26
N LEU A 86 -10.35 -13.34 -2.05
CA LEU A 86 -9.72 -12.91 -0.80
C LEU A 86 -8.39 -13.65 -0.51
N ASP A 87 -8.04 -14.63 -1.36
CA ASP A 87 -6.78 -15.35 -1.24
C ASP A 87 -5.61 -14.42 -1.55
N GLN A 88 -4.52 -14.58 -0.79
CA GLN A 88 -3.25 -13.94 -1.14
C GLN A 88 -2.74 -14.55 -2.45
N ARG A 89 -2.27 -13.70 -3.36
CA ARG A 89 -1.64 -14.13 -4.61
C ARG A 89 -0.24 -13.56 -4.71
N ASP A 90 0.72 -14.45 -4.88
CA ASP A 90 2.11 -14.10 -5.09
C ASP A 90 2.29 -13.61 -6.54
N LEU A 91 3.12 -12.60 -6.71
CA LEU A 91 3.51 -12.11 -8.03
C LEU A 91 4.39 -13.16 -8.71
N PHE A 92 4.17 -13.37 -10.01
CA PHE A 92 4.98 -14.27 -10.82
C PHE A 92 4.94 -13.86 -12.29
N VAL A 93 5.99 -14.22 -13.00
CA VAL A 93 6.08 -14.12 -14.46
C VAL A 93 6.63 -15.43 -15.00
N ASP A 94 5.85 -16.11 -15.83
CA ASP A 94 6.27 -17.30 -16.55
C ASP A 94 6.53 -16.96 -18.03
N PHE A 95 7.82 -16.86 -18.38
CA PHE A 95 8.24 -16.57 -19.75
C PHE A 95 8.03 -17.73 -20.73
N SER A 96 7.72 -18.94 -20.23
CA SER A 96 7.49 -20.11 -21.08
C SER A 96 6.04 -20.18 -21.58
N SER A 97 5.08 -19.75 -20.76
CA SER A 97 3.65 -19.71 -21.08
C SER A 97 3.15 -18.30 -21.43
N PHE A 98 3.94 -17.26 -21.16
CA PHE A 98 3.52 -15.86 -21.20
C PHE A 98 2.35 -15.55 -20.24
N GLU A 99 2.24 -16.33 -19.17
CA GLU A 99 1.30 -16.10 -18.08
C GLU A 99 2.02 -15.40 -16.93
N GLY A 100 1.27 -14.62 -16.16
CA GLY A 100 1.82 -13.95 -15.00
C GLY A 100 0.77 -13.16 -14.25
N PHE A 101 1.03 -12.97 -12.97
CA PHE A 101 0.39 -11.94 -12.17
C PHE A 101 1.47 -10.97 -11.74
N ASN A 102 1.43 -9.77 -12.31
CA ASN A 102 2.40 -8.71 -12.06
C ASN A 102 1.67 -7.40 -11.79
N ILE A 103 2.39 -6.49 -11.14
CA ILE A 103 1.90 -5.15 -10.86
C ILE A 103 2.83 -4.17 -11.54
N THR A 104 2.27 -3.18 -12.24
CA THR A 104 3.08 -2.18 -12.95
C THR A 104 2.91 -0.82 -12.30
N ALA A 105 4.01 -0.17 -11.96
CA ALA A 105 4.02 1.27 -11.73
C ALA A 105 4.46 1.99 -13.02
N TYR A 106 3.74 3.02 -13.40
CA TYR A 106 4.10 3.90 -14.50
C TYR A 106 4.41 5.29 -13.97
N ASN A 107 5.53 5.86 -14.42
CA ASN A 107 5.90 7.22 -14.15
C ASN A 107 5.68 8.09 -15.40
N PRO A 108 4.63 8.95 -15.43
CA PRO A 108 4.36 9.81 -16.58
C PRO A 108 5.47 10.82 -16.90
N GLN A 109 6.29 11.20 -15.91
CA GLN A 109 7.36 12.19 -16.09
C GLN A 109 8.55 11.61 -16.86
N THR A 110 8.86 10.33 -16.64
CA THR A 110 9.96 9.62 -17.29
C THR A 110 9.49 8.73 -18.44
N MET A 111 8.18 8.46 -18.53
CA MET A 111 7.55 7.48 -19.43
C MET A 111 8.05 6.05 -19.22
N ASN A 112 8.52 5.75 -18.00
CA ASN A 112 9.02 4.43 -17.64
C ASN A 112 7.94 3.57 -17.00
N ASN A 113 8.01 2.27 -17.25
CA ASN A 113 7.24 1.25 -16.55
C ASN A 113 8.19 0.45 -15.66
N ILE A 114 7.83 0.32 -14.40
CA ILE A 114 8.47 -0.58 -13.44
C ILE A 114 7.54 -1.77 -13.24
N LEU A 115 8.05 -2.95 -13.55
CA LEU A 115 7.32 -4.21 -13.43
C LEU A 115 7.70 -4.88 -12.11
N PHE A 116 6.81 -4.85 -11.13
CA PHE A 116 6.96 -5.63 -9.92
C PHE A 116 6.69 -7.10 -10.24
N LYS A 117 7.65 -7.96 -9.90
CA LYS A 117 7.63 -9.40 -10.18
C LYS A 117 7.84 -10.27 -8.95
N GLU A 118 8.10 -9.65 -7.80
CA GLU A 118 8.25 -10.32 -6.50
C GLU A 118 7.29 -9.71 -5.49
N GLY A 119 6.92 -10.51 -4.50
CA GLY A 119 5.98 -10.11 -3.45
C GLY A 119 4.58 -10.66 -3.67
N TRP A 120 3.59 -10.00 -3.10
CA TRP A 120 2.21 -10.49 -3.06
C TRP A 120 1.18 -9.37 -2.98
N PHE A 121 -0.06 -9.72 -3.35
CA PHE A 121 -1.25 -8.88 -3.24
C PHE A 121 -2.40 -9.67 -2.61
N ARG A 122 -3.23 -9.00 -1.81
CA ARG A 122 -4.41 -9.61 -1.19
C ARG A 122 -5.56 -8.61 -1.09
N ILE A 123 -6.75 -9.06 -1.49
CA ILE A 123 -8.00 -8.39 -1.14
C ILE A 123 -8.41 -8.84 0.26
N ILE A 124 -8.68 -7.88 1.14
CA ILE A 124 -9.06 -8.13 2.53
C ILE A 124 -10.58 -8.07 2.67
N GLU A 125 -11.18 -7.07 2.05
CA GLU A 125 -12.63 -6.85 2.04
C GLU A 125 -13.07 -6.43 0.65
N ASN A 126 -14.17 -7.01 0.18
CA ASN A 126 -14.81 -6.63 -1.08
C ASN A 126 -16.29 -6.33 -0.83
N ASN A 127 -16.63 -5.05 -0.97
CA ASN A 127 -17.98 -4.53 -0.84
C ASN A 127 -18.47 -4.01 -2.20
N GLU A 128 -19.76 -3.67 -2.28
CA GLU A 128 -20.37 -3.20 -3.54
C GLU A 128 -19.71 -1.94 -4.11
N ASP A 129 -19.21 -1.05 -3.24
CA ASP A 129 -18.68 0.27 -3.61
C ASP A 129 -17.17 0.42 -3.40
N ASN A 130 -16.55 -0.45 -2.60
CA ASN A 130 -15.14 -0.34 -2.23
C ASN A 130 -14.47 -1.70 -2.02
N ILE A 131 -13.17 -1.71 -2.24
CA ILE A 131 -12.28 -2.82 -1.92
C ILE A 131 -11.21 -2.32 -0.96
N ILE A 132 -11.03 -3.05 0.14
CA ILE A 132 -9.86 -2.89 1.02
C ILE A 132 -8.87 -3.98 0.63
N ALA A 133 -7.66 -3.58 0.26
CA ALA A 133 -6.62 -4.50 -0.15
C ALA A 133 -5.28 -4.08 0.42
N GLU A 134 -4.31 -4.98 0.34
CA GLU A 134 -2.93 -4.71 0.72
C GLU A 134 -1.96 -5.42 -0.23
N MET A 135 -0.73 -4.94 -0.24
CA MET A 135 0.36 -5.54 -1.02
C MET A 135 1.70 -5.33 -0.33
N ASP A 136 2.64 -6.20 -0.65
CA ASP A 136 4.07 -6.03 -0.40
C ASP A 136 4.78 -6.50 -1.66
N ILE A 137 5.25 -5.56 -2.47
CA ILE A 137 5.82 -5.82 -3.79
C ILE A 137 7.17 -5.15 -3.94
N SER A 138 8.08 -5.79 -4.67
CA SER A 138 9.39 -5.23 -5.00
C SER A 138 9.93 -5.72 -6.34
N ASP A 139 10.80 -4.91 -6.94
CA ASP A 139 11.66 -5.32 -8.08
C ASP A 139 13.15 -5.19 -7.71
N ASP A 140 13.51 -4.12 -6.99
CA ASP A 140 14.84 -3.91 -6.40
C ASP A 140 14.76 -2.99 -5.16
N ASP A 141 15.91 -2.60 -4.61
CA ASP A 141 16.00 -1.76 -3.41
C ASP A 141 15.38 -0.36 -3.58
N ASN A 142 15.23 0.13 -4.81
CA ASN A 142 14.70 1.47 -5.12
C ASN A 142 13.28 1.43 -5.72
N ASN A 143 12.73 0.23 -5.84
CA ASN A 143 11.43 -0.05 -6.43
C ASN A 143 10.69 -1.06 -5.54
N PHE A 144 9.97 -0.54 -4.55
CA PHE A 144 9.16 -1.34 -3.63
C PHE A 144 7.93 -0.55 -3.17
N ILE A 145 6.82 -1.24 -2.90
CA ILE A 145 5.58 -0.63 -2.42
C ILE A 145 4.92 -1.59 -1.41
N ARG A 146 4.54 -1.09 -0.24
CA ARG A 146 4.03 -1.90 0.88
C ARG A 146 2.92 -1.20 1.64
N GLY A 147 1.93 -1.94 2.10
CA GLY A 147 0.82 -1.44 2.91
C GLY A 147 -0.55 -1.70 2.28
N GLY A 148 -1.57 -1.03 2.80
CA GLY A 148 -2.96 -1.17 2.45
C GLY A 148 -3.53 0.06 1.76
N PHE A 149 -4.62 -0.15 1.04
CA PHE A 149 -5.36 0.92 0.37
C PHE A 149 -6.84 0.56 0.30
N THR A 150 -7.67 1.58 0.18
CA THR A 150 -9.09 1.43 -0.16
C THR A 150 -9.30 1.94 -1.59
N ALA A 151 -9.74 1.05 -2.48
CA ALA A 151 -10.09 1.38 -3.85
C ALA A 151 -11.59 1.61 -3.97
N LEU A 152 -11.97 2.71 -4.62
CA LEU A 152 -13.36 3.05 -4.91
C LEU A 152 -13.80 2.47 -6.26
N ARG A 153 -15.04 1.99 -6.35
CA ARG A 153 -15.56 1.45 -7.59
C ARG A 153 -15.76 2.54 -8.64
N CYS A 154 -15.35 2.24 -9.86
CA CYS A 154 -15.71 2.94 -11.07
C CYS A 154 -16.74 2.10 -11.85
N ASN A 155 -17.74 2.78 -12.41
CA ASN A 155 -18.89 2.18 -13.11
C ASN A 155 -18.67 2.09 -14.62
#